data_AF-A0A3Q7NUY8-F1
#
_entry.id   AF-A0A3Q7NUY8-F1
#
_cell.length_a   1.000
_cell.length_b   1.000
_cell.length_c   1.000
_cell.angle_alpha   90.00
_cell.angle_beta   90.00
_cell.angle_gamma   90.00
#
_symmetry.space_group_name_H-M   'P 1'
#
loop_
_entity.id
_entity.type
_entity.pdbx_description
1 polymer ?
#
loop_
_entity_poly.entity_id
_entity_poly.type
_entity_poly.pdbx_seq_one_letter_code
_entity_poly.pdbx_strand_id
1 'polypeptide(L)'
;MELSAEYVGVDGQQEQLRVPCEAPSDADPFEGLLSGVAQMRELVNELFVSLVQQEAQDQEVATPEEAMDGDDEDDAEDENNTDNRTNSDGPSAKRPKPPS
;
A
#
# COMPACT_ATOMS: atom_id res chain seq x y z
N MET A 1 21.04 24.46 -0.49
CA MET A 1 20.53 23.29 0.25
C MET A 1 19.90 22.34 -0.77
N GLU A 2 19.88 21.03 -0.53
CA GLU A 2 19.26 20.04 -1.43
C GLU A 2 18.41 19.06 -0.61
N LEU A 3 17.25 18.67 -1.15
CA LEU A 3 16.44 17.55 -0.68
C LEU A 3 16.75 16.33 -1.53
N SER A 4 16.93 15.18 -0.89
CA SER A 4 17.10 13.90 -1.56
C SER A 4 16.09 12.88 -1.06
N ALA A 5 15.64 12.01 -1.96
CA ALA A 5 14.84 10.84 -1.64
C ALA A 5 15.36 9.64 -2.46
N GLU A 6 15.21 8.46 -1.90
CA GLU A 6 15.58 7.20 -2.53
C GLU A 6 14.42 6.22 -2.39
N TYR A 7 14.03 5.63 -3.52
CA TYR A 7 13.08 4.53 -3.58
C TYR A 7 13.83 3.26 -3.94
N VAL A 8 13.56 2.18 -3.22
CA VAL A 8 14.11 0.84 -3.47
C VAL A 8 12.93 -0.12 -3.63
N GLY A 9 12.71 -0.58 -4.86
CA GLY A 9 11.66 -1.52 -5.22
C GLY A 9 11.92 -2.93 -4.72
N VAL A 10 10.86 -3.75 -4.69
CA VAL A 10 10.92 -5.17 -4.28
C VAL A 10 11.78 -6.03 -5.21
N ASP A 11 11.92 -5.61 -6.45
CA ASP A 11 12.79 -6.18 -7.48
C ASP A 11 14.24 -5.66 -7.39
N GLY A 12 14.52 -4.78 -6.42
CA GLY A 12 15.82 -4.17 -6.21
C GLY A 12 16.11 -2.97 -7.13
N GLN A 13 15.13 -2.51 -7.93
CA GLN A 13 15.29 -1.27 -8.69
C GLN A 13 15.42 -0.08 -7.72
N GLN A 14 16.36 0.81 -8.03
CA GLN A 14 16.63 1.99 -7.21
C GLN A 14 16.40 3.25 -8.03
N GLU A 15 15.62 4.17 -7.48
CA GLU A 15 15.31 5.47 -8.06
C GLU A 15 15.70 6.56 -7.07
N GLN A 16 16.50 7.53 -7.51
CA GLN A 16 16.95 8.64 -6.68
C GLN A 16 16.38 9.96 -7.17
N LEU A 17 15.70 10.66 -6.27
CA LEU A 17 15.14 11.99 -6.52
C LEU A 17 15.98 13.03 -5.79
N ARG A 18 16.24 14.16 -6.46
CA ARG A 18 16.97 15.29 -5.89
C ARG A 18 16.32 16.59 -6.28
N VAL A 19 16.15 17.48 -5.31
CA VAL A 19 15.55 18.80 -5.52
C VAL A 19 16.43 19.88 -4.86
N PRO A 20 17.04 20.77 -5.66
CA PRO A 20 17.74 21.92 -5.10
C PRO A 20 16.74 22.86 -4.42
N CYS A 21 17.04 23.25 -3.19
CA CYS A 21 16.27 24.20 -2.40
C CYS A 21 16.98 25.55 -2.40
N GLU A 22 17.07 26.15 -3.59
CA GLU A 22 17.68 27.47 -3.75
C GLU A 22 16.67 28.54 -3.37
N ALA A 23 17.11 29.47 -2.51
CA ALA A 23 16.40 30.70 -2.21
C ALA A 23 17.23 31.88 -2.75
N PRO A 24 16.59 32.94 -3.26
CA PRO A 24 17.29 34.19 -3.57
C PRO A 24 18.08 34.68 -2.35
N SER A 25 19.23 35.34 -2.57
CA SER A 25 20.15 35.70 -1.48
C SER A 25 19.57 36.61 -0.38
N ASP A 26 18.49 37.34 -0.68
CA ASP A 26 17.77 38.21 0.26
C ASP A 26 16.44 37.59 0.76
N ALA A 27 16.09 36.39 0.32
CA ALA A 27 14.85 35.73 0.72
C ALA A 27 15.01 34.95 2.03
N ASP A 28 13.87 34.67 2.67
CA ASP A 28 13.83 33.81 3.84
C ASP A 28 14.35 32.39 3.47
N PRO A 29 15.26 31.80 4.27
CA PRO A 29 15.86 30.51 3.96
C PRO A 29 14.84 29.36 3.90
N PHE A 30 13.67 29.49 4.53
CA PHE A 30 12.61 28.49 4.47
C PHE A 30 11.77 28.56 3.19
N GLU A 31 11.76 29.67 2.46
CA GLU A 31 11.02 29.78 1.18
C GLU A 31 11.56 28.79 0.13
N GLY A 32 12.90 28.70 0.01
CA GLY A 32 13.55 27.72 -0.87
C GLY A 32 13.26 26.28 -0.44
N LEU A 33 13.15 26.02 0.87
CA LEU A 33 12.78 24.71 1.40
C LEU A 33 11.32 24.36 1.12
N LEU A 34 10.39 25.30 1.31
CA LEU A 34 8.96 25.10 1.04
C LEU A 34 8.72 24.77 -0.44
N SER A 35 9.36 25.53 -1.34
CA SER A 35 9.33 25.25 -2.78
C SER A 35 9.94 23.89 -3.10
N GLY A 36 11.07 23.55 -2.49
CA GLY A 36 11.72 22.25 -2.67
C GLY A 36 10.85 21.07 -2.21
N VAL A 37 10.17 21.19 -1.07
CA VAL A 37 9.26 20.15 -0.55
C VAL A 37 8.05 19.99 -1.47
N ALA A 38 7.51 21.09 -2.00
CA ALA A 38 6.40 21.03 -2.95
C ALA A 38 6.79 20.28 -4.23
N GLN A 39 7.96 20.59 -4.79
CA GLN A 39 8.49 19.89 -5.97
C GLN A 39 8.81 18.42 -5.69
N MET A 40 9.43 18.11 -4.54
CA MET A 40 9.74 16.72 -4.17
C MET A 40 8.47 15.88 -4.07
N ARG A 41 7.38 16.45 -3.52
CA ARG A 41 6.08 15.77 -3.45
C ARG A 41 5.55 15.41 -4.85
N GLU A 42 5.69 16.30 -5.82
CA GLU A 42 5.26 16.05 -7.20
C GLU A 42 6.07 14.94 -7.85
N LEU A 43 7.41 14.97 -7.73
CA LEU A 43 8.28 13.91 -8.25
C LEU A 43 7.97 12.54 -7.63
N VAL A 44 7.74 12.48 -6.32
CA VAL A 44 7.33 11.25 -5.65
C VAL A 44 5.98 10.75 -6.16
N ASN A 45 5.00 11.64 -6.35
CA ASN A 45 3.72 11.26 -6.91
C ASN A 45 3.85 10.72 -8.33
N GLU A 46 4.62 11.37 -9.20
CA GLU A 46 4.86 10.90 -10.58
C GLU A 46 5.53 9.52 -10.62
N LEU A 47 6.50 9.29 -9.74
CA LEU A 47 7.15 8.00 -9.57
C LEU A 47 6.12 6.91 -9.25
N PHE A 48 5.31 7.10 -8.21
CA PHE A 48 4.34 6.08 -7.79
C PHE A 48 3.16 5.93 -8.76
N VAL A 49 2.73 6.99 -9.44
CA VAL A 49 1.72 6.89 -10.51
C VAL A 49 2.20 5.99 -11.64
N SER A 50 3.48 6.08 -12.00
CA SER A 50 4.07 5.23 -13.04
C SER A 50 4.17 3.77 -12.58
N LEU A 51 4.63 3.54 -11.34
CA LEU A 51 4.75 2.19 -10.76
C LEU A 51 3.39 1.49 -10.61
N VAL A 52 2.36 2.20 -10.14
CA VAL A 52 1.00 1.63 -10.00
C VAL A 52 0.39 1.27 -11.35
N GLN A 53 0.63 2.08 -12.39
CA GLN A 53 0.17 1.75 -13.74
C GLN A 53 0.88 0.53 -14.32
N GLN A 54 2.17 0.37 -14.03
CA GLN A 54 2.93 -0.82 -14.44
C GLN A 54 2.41 -2.07 -13.73
N GLU A 55 2.17 -2.00 -12.42
CA GLU A 55 1.62 -3.11 -11.65
C GLU A 55 0.24 -3.56 -12.17
N ALA A 56 -0.63 -2.61 -12.51
CA ALA A 56 -1.94 -2.92 -13.09
C ALA A 56 -1.81 -3.65 -14.43
N GLN A 57 -0.89 -3.22 -15.31
CA GLN A 57 -0.64 -3.88 -16.60
C GLN A 57 -0.06 -5.29 -16.42
N ASP A 58 0.90 -5.45 -15.51
CA ASP A 58 1.51 -6.75 -15.23
C ASP A 58 0.47 -7.76 -14.70
N GLN A 59 -0.50 -7.28 -13.91
CA GLN A 59 -1.59 -8.10 -13.41
C GLN A 59 -2.59 -8.51 -14.52
N GLU A 60 -2.90 -7.62 -15.47
CA GLU A 60 -3.74 -7.94 -16.64
C GLU A 60 -3.08 -8.95 -17.59
N VAL A 61 -1.77 -8.87 -17.77
CA VAL A 61 -1.00 -9.84 -18.58
C VAL A 61 -0.90 -11.21 -17.88
N ALA A 62 -0.88 -11.22 -16.55
CA ALA A 62 -0.80 -12.46 -15.76
C ALA A 62 -2.13 -13.24 -15.68
N THR A 63 -3.26 -12.67 -16.09
CA THR A 63 -4.51 -13.42 -16.26
C THR A 63 -4.57 -14.00 -17.67
N PRO A 64 -4.36 -15.31 -17.86
CA PRO A 64 -4.68 -15.91 -19.14
C PRO A 64 -6.21 -15.85 -19.28
N GLU A 65 -6.65 -15.34 -20.43
CA GLU A 65 -7.98 -15.52 -20.98
C GLU A 65 -8.40 -17.00 -20.93
N GLU A 66 -8.93 -17.46 -19.80
CA GLU A 66 -9.62 -18.75 -19.72
C GLU A 66 -10.96 -18.63 -20.45
N ALA A 67 -10.89 -18.85 -21.76
CA ALA A 67 -12.02 -19.32 -22.52
C ALA A 67 -12.39 -20.72 -22.03
N MET A 68 -13.38 -20.83 -21.15
CA MET A 68 -14.15 -22.06 -20.97
C MET A 68 -15.63 -21.74 -20.74
N ASP A 69 -16.31 -21.66 -21.87
CA ASP A 69 -17.71 -22.05 -22.05
C ASP A 69 -18.01 -23.37 -21.30
N GLY A 70 -19.06 -23.38 -20.49
CA GLY A 70 -19.41 -24.49 -19.62
C GLY A 70 -20.64 -24.20 -18.76
N ASP A 71 -21.76 -24.03 -19.45
CA ASP A 71 -23.13 -24.23 -18.94
C ASP A 71 -23.22 -25.51 -18.08
N ASP A 72 -23.63 -25.38 -16.82
CA ASP A 72 -24.39 -26.42 -16.12
C ASP A 72 -25.17 -25.75 -14.98
N GLU A 73 -26.46 -25.51 -15.24
CA GLU A 73 -27.46 -25.32 -14.21
C GLU A 73 -27.55 -26.62 -13.40
N ASP A 74 -27.27 -26.59 -12.09
CA ASP A 74 -27.98 -27.52 -11.22
C ASP A 74 -28.29 -26.91 -9.85
N ASP A 75 -29.58 -26.93 -9.60
CA ASP A 75 -30.36 -26.51 -8.44
C ASP A 75 -30.29 -27.61 -7.37
N ALA A 76 -29.79 -27.28 -6.18
CA ALA A 76 -30.19 -27.96 -4.96
C ALA A 76 -29.78 -27.15 -3.72
N GLU A 77 -30.74 -26.39 -3.20
CA GLU A 77 -30.68 -25.87 -1.84
C GLU A 77 -30.80 -27.05 -0.84
N ASP A 78 -29.69 -27.41 -0.20
CA ASP A 78 -29.69 -28.30 0.97
C ASP A 78 -28.86 -27.67 2.11
N GLU A 79 -29.39 -26.59 2.69
CA GLU A 79 -28.84 -26.01 3.91
C GLU A 79 -29.30 -26.80 5.15
N ASN A 80 -28.47 -27.79 5.43
CA ASN A 80 -28.36 -28.59 6.63
C ASN A 80 -28.64 -27.83 7.95
N ASN A 81 -29.60 -28.36 8.70
CA ASN A 81 -29.98 -28.02 10.07
C ASN A 81 -28.76 -27.80 10.99
N THR A 82 -28.49 -26.56 11.39
CA THR A 82 -27.46 -26.25 12.38
C THR A 82 -27.95 -26.62 13.78
N ASP A 83 -27.77 -27.89 14.12
CA ASP A 83 -27.97 -28.41 15.47
C ASP A 83 -27.01 -27.74 16.46
N ASN A 84 -27.59 -26.78 17.16
CA ASN A 84 -27.17 -26.07 18.34
C ASN A 84 -26.38 -26.94 19.34
N ARG A 85 -25.04 -27.00 19.19
CA ARG A 85 -24.14 -27.57 20.20
C ARG A 85 -23.52 -26.46 21.04
N THR A 86 -24.26 -26.13 22.10
CA THR A 86 -23.71 -25.69 23.39
C THR A 86 -22.40 -26.41 23.71
N ASN A 87 -21.37 -25.67 24.12
CA ASN A 87 -20.25 -26.05 25.01
C ASN A 87 -19.33 -24.82 25.14
N SER A 88 -19.53 -23.97 26.14
CA SER A 88 -18.96 -24.07 27.50
C SER A 88 -17.72 -23.20 27.65
N ASP A 89 -17.98 -22.06 28.29
CA ASP A 89 -17.12 -21.21 29.11
C ASP A 89 -15.78 -21.85 29.54
N GLY A 90 -14.67 -21.24 29.11
CA GLY A 90 -13.31 -21.55 29.54
C GLY A 90 -12.65 -20.32 30.19
N PRO A 91 -11.92 -20.47 31.31
CA PRO A 91 -11.80 -19.45 32.35
C PRO A 91 -10.85 -18.29 32.02
N SER A 92 -11.20 -17.10 32.49
CA SER A 92 -10.38 -15.87 32.44
C SER A 92 -9.00 -16.06 33.11
N ALA A 93 -7.93 -15.80 32.36
CA ALA A 93 -6.58 -15.71 32.90
C ALA A 93 -6.36 -14.35 33.60
N LYS A 94 -5.92 -14.40 34.85
CA LYS A 94 -5.78 -13.29 35.79
C LYS A 94 -4.64 -12.32 35.42
N ARG A 95 -4.90 -11.02 35.53
CA ARG A 95 -3.92 -9.91 35.40
C ARG A 95 -3.05 -9.78 36.68
N PRO A 96 -1.71 -9.72 36.60
CA PRO A 96 -0.87 -9.43 37.76
C PRO A 96 -0.95 -7.95 38.19
N LYS A 97 -0.80 -7.69 39.50
CA LYS A 97 -0.85 -6.35 40.12
C LYS A 97 0.55 -5.71 40.17
N PRO A 98 0.71 -4.40 39.93
CA PRO A 98 2.03 -3.76 40.00
C PRO A 98 2.49 -3.57 41.46
N PRO A 99 3.81 -3.60 41.73
CA PRO A 99 4.37 -3.39 43.07
C PRO A 99 4.32 -1.91 43.48
N SER A 100 4.24 -1.69 44.81
CA SER A 100 4.28 -0.37 45.47
C SER A 100 5.70 0.16 45.66
#